data_AF-A0A947HE98-F1
#
_entry.id   AF-A0A947HE98-F1
#
_cell.length_a   1.000
_cell.length_b   1.000
_cell.length_c   1.000
_cell.angle_alpha   90.00
_cell.angle_beta   90.00
_cell.angle_gamma   90.00
#
_symmetry.space_group_name_H-M   'P 1'
#
loop_
_entity.id
_entity.type
_entity.pdbx_description
1 polymer ?
#
loop_
_entity_poly.entity_id
_entity_poly.type
_entity_poly.pdbx_seq_one_letter_code
_entity_poly.pdbx_strand_id
1 'polypeptide(L)'
;MPQLKAMAGFEHQLNALTQNRHHRSEEDYQAGIQALARAKAAGFQDKTLLKQACERLMSALQKNRNNPRPYIAMGYLLMISADRNRAKRYFLSALKLDPQNETAQNFLDSMAEAAAIELQAQDTLQRFERFQTGSDPDLQYQSLEKMIATALKQVMSVPHQTEPVLSPEALANLQAQSAELHELKAGIEKQIVLLENDVDTTPLYFQLHPLEVILRRYQKALKTSAEFLRLETEIAGLKQETCRLIQAANQRQEVGQGFDLLLDACDSLADQLDDFETRKISIQPLETTYHELLGLVRILQEVLDEKA
;
A
#
# COMPACT_ATOMS: atom_id res chain seq x y z
N MET A 1 52.95 -5.47 40.29
CA MET A 1 51.88 -6.48 40.51
C MET A 1 50.51 -5.92 40.91
N PRO A 2 50.34 -4.91 41.79
CA PRO A 2 49.00 -4.39 42.13
C PRO A 2 48.31 -3.63 40.98
N GLN A 3 49.05 -2.96 40.10
CA GLN A 3 48.49 -2.23 38.94
C GLN A 3 47.81 -3.16 37.92
N LEU A 4 48.29 -4.38 37.73
CA LEU A 4 47.71 -5.36 36.79
C LEU A 4 46.34 -5.89 37.26
N LYS A 5 46.13 -6.03 38.59
CA LYS A 5 44.84 -6.47 39.15
C LYS A 5 43.75 -5.38 39.02
N ALA A 6 44.12 -4.10 39.10
CA ALA A 6 43.19 -3.00 38.93
C ALA A 6 42.70 -2.87 37.47
N MET A 7 43.58 -3.10 36.49
CA MET A 7 43.21 -3.08 35.06
C MET A 7 42.24 -4.22 34.70
N ALA A 8 42.48 -5.44 35.19
CA ALA A 8 41.59 -6.57 34.94
C ALA A 8 40.17 -6.36 35.49
N GLY A 9 40.03 -5.71 36.66
CA GLY A 9 38.72 -5.35 37.22
C GLY A 9 37.97 -4.33 36.37
N PHE A 10 38.69 -3.36 35.78
CA PHE A 10 38.10 -2.35 34.90
C PHE A 10 37.64 -2.93 33.56
N GLU A 11 38.43 -3.83 32.95
CA GLU A 11 38.05 -4.55 31.72
C GLU A 11 36.77 -5.38 31.92
N HIS A 12 36.65 -6.09 33.05
CA HIS A 12 35.45 -6.85 33.36
C HIS A 12 34.22 -5.94 33.52
N GLN A 13 34.36 -4.79 34.19
CA GLN A 13 33.26 -3.82 34.32
C GLN A 13 32.86 -3.21 32.96
N LEU A 14 33.83 -2.89 32.11
CA LEU A 14 33.57 -2.34 30.78
C LEU A 14 32.86 -3.36 29.86
N ASN A 15 33.28 -4.63 29.94
CA ASN A 15 32.63 -5.72 29.21
C ASN A 15 31.20 -5.94 29.69
N ALA A 16 30.95 -5.93 31.00
CA ALA A 16 29.60 -6.06 31.56
C ALA A 16 28.68 -4.89 31.13
N LEU A 17 29.19 -3.66 31.12
CA LEU A 17 28.43 -2.49 30.64
C LEU A 17 28.11 -2.59 29.14
N THR A 18 29.06 -3.08 28.35
CA THR A 18 28.89 -3.28 26.91
C THR A 18 27.84 -4.36 26.62
N GLN A 19 27.92 -5.50 27.30
CA GLN A 19 26.92 -6.57 27.21
C GLN A 19 25.52 -6.10 27.60
N ASN A 20 25.40 -5.34 28.70
CA ASN A 20 24.11 -4.79 29.14
C ASN A 20 23.53 -3.80 28.11
N ARG A 21 24.37 -2.97 27.48
CA ARG A 21 23.93 -2.08 26.39
C ARG A 21 23.45 -2.86 25.18
N HIS A 22 24.15 -3.92 24.79
CA HIS A 22 23.73 -4.78 23.69
C HIS A 22 22.40 -5.49 23.99
N HIS A 23 22.24 -6.01 25.20
CA HIS A 23 20.99 -6.65 25.62
C HIS A 23 19.81 -5.68 25.56
N ARG A 24 19.95 -4.49 26.14
CA ARG A 24 18.91 -3.45 26.10
C ARG A 24 18.60 -2.96 24.68
N SER A 25 19.61 -2.90 23.82
CA SER A 25 19.41 -2.58 22.41
C SER A 25 18.55 -3.64 21.71
N GLU A 26 18.80 -4.92 22.02
CA GLU A 26 18.03 -6.03 21.48
C GLU A 26 16.57 -6.00 21.98
N GLU A 27 16.34 -5.72 23.27
CA GLU A 27 14.99 -5.57 23.82
C GLU A 27 14.20 -4.47 23.11
N ASP A 28 14.80 -3.29 22.90
CA ASP A 28 14.16 -2.20 22.16
C ASP A 28 13.93 -2.54 20.68
N TYR A 29 14.88 -3.24 20.05
CA TYR A 29 14.71 -3.71 18.68
C TYR A 29 13.51 -4.65 18.57
N GLN A 30 13.40 -5.65 19.46
CA GLN A 30 12.27 -6.58 19.47
C GLN A 30 10.94 -5.87 19.73
N ALA A 31 10.90 -4.94 20.69
CA ALA A 31 9.71 -4.12 20.94
C ALA A 31 9.32 -3.26 19.72
N GLY A 32 10.30 -2.69 19.02
CA GLY A 32 10.10 -1.93 17.80
C GLY A 32 9.54 -2.78 16.66
N ILE A 33 10.07 -3.99 16.45
CA ILE A 33 9.57 -4.94 15.46
C ILE A 33 8.16 -5.42 15.80
N GLN A 34 7.85 -5.69 17.06
CA GLN A 34 6.50 -6.06 17.48
C GLN A 34 5.49 -4.93 17.21
N ALA A 35 5.85 -3.68 17.53
CA ALA A 35 5.01 -2.52 17.23
C ALA A 35 4.80 -2.36 15.71
N LEU A 36 5.85 -2.56 14.91
CA LEU A 36 5.78 -2.50 13.46
C LEU A 36 4.94 -3.64 12.85
N ALA A 37 5.02 -4.85 13.40
CA ALA A 37 4.19 -5.98 12.99
C ALA A 37 2.71 -5.74 13.29
N ARG A 38 2.39 -5.14 14.45
CA ARG A 38 1.03 -4.71 14.78
C ARG A 38 0.54 -3.59 13.87
N ALA A 39 1.39 -2.61 13.58
CA ALA A 39 1.07 -1.56 12.61
C ALA A 39 0.76 -2.16 11.24
N LYS A 40 1.56 -3.13 10.78
CA LYS A 40 1.33 -3.86 9.53
C LYS A 40 -0.01 -4.61 9.54
N ALA A 41 -0.34 -5.29 10.64
CA ALA A 41 -1.62 -5.99 10.79
C ALA A 41 -2.82 -5.01 10.74
N ALA A 42 -2.63 -3.77 11.20
CA ALA A 42 -3.59 -2.68 11.08
C ALA A 42 -3.47 -1.88 9.77
N GLY A 43 -2.83 -2.44 8.73
CA GLY A 43 -2.68 -1.78 7.43
C GLY A 43 -1.92 -0.46 7.49
N PHE A 44 -1.02 -0.29 8.46
CA PHE A 44 -0.23 0.92 8.73
C PHE A 44 -1.05 2.20 9.03
N GLN A 45 -2.34 2.09 9.28
CA GLN A 45 -3.18 3.26 9.57
C GLN A 45 -2.99 3.80 10.99
N ASP A 46 -2.53 2.96 11.93
CA ASP A 46 -2.29 3.36 13.32
C ASP A 46 -0.96 4.13 13.46
N LYS A 47 -1.05 5.45 13.43
CA LYS A 47 0.08 6.38 13.63
C LYS A 47 0.75 6.21 15.00
N THR A 48 0.02 5.75 16.01
CA THR A 48 0.57 5.53 17.36
C THR A 48 1.53 4.35 17.35
N LEU A 49 1.15 3.24 16.71
CA LEU A 49 2.01 2.07 16.56
C LEU A 49 3.25 2.37 15.71
N LEU A 50 3.10 3.13 14.61
CA LEU A 50 4.23 3.57 13.80
C LEU A 50 5.21 4.45 14.60
N LYS A 51 4.68 5.39 15.39
CA LYS A 51 5.50 6.23 16.28
C LYS A 51 6.22 5.38 17.33
N GLN A 52 5.53 4.44 17.97
CA GLN A 52 6.13 3.52 18.94
C GLN A 52 7.25 2.69 18.33
N ALA A 53 7.04 2.14 17.13
CA ALA A 53 8.07 1.41 16.39
C ALA A 53 9.31 2.29 16.14
N CYS A 54 9.10 3.51 15.64
CA CYS A 54 10.17 4.49 15.40
C CYS A 54 10.98 4.80 16.66
N GLU A 55 10.31 5.15 17.77
CA GLU A 55 10.97 5.48 19.04
C GLU A 55 11.80 4.31 19.59
N ARG A 56 11.27 3.09 19.52
CA ARG A 56 11.96 1.88 19.97
C ARG A 56 13.16 1.54 19.10
N LEU A 57 13.00 1.58 17.77
CA LEU A 57 14.10 1.34 16.84
C LEU A 57 15.22 2.39 16.96
N MET A 58 14.86 3.66 17.17
CA MET A 58 15.85 4.70 17.47
C MET A 58 16.58 4.45 18.79
N SER A 59 15.88 4.01 19.84
CA SER A 59 16.52 3.66 21.12
C SER A 59 17.50 2.50 20.96
N ALA A 60 17.12 1.48 20.17
CA ALA A 60 17.99 0.35 19.84
C ALA A 60 19.28 0.83 19.15
N LEU A 61 19.17 1.72 18.15
CA LEU A 61 20.31 2.32 17.45
C LEU A 61 21.22 3.12 18.39
N GLN A 62 20.65 3.90 19.30
CA GLN A 62 21.43 4.69 20.27
C GLN A 62 22.24 3.79 21.22
N LYS A 63 21.69 2.64 21.61
CA LYS A 63 22.32 1.69 22.54
C LYS A 63 23.35 0.78 21.87
N ASN A 64 23.16 0.45 20.58
CA ASN A 64 24.11 -0.36 19.80
C ASN A 64 24.14 0.06 18.32
N ARG A 65 25.10 0.93 17.97
CA ARG A 65 25.27 1.42 16.60
C ARG A 65 25.90 0.41 15.64
N ASN A 66 26.43 -0.71 16.15
CA ASN A 66 27.08 -1.73 15.32
C ASN A 66 26.12 -2.85 14.88
N ASN A 67 24.84 -2.77 15.27
CA ASN A 67 23.82 -3.72 14.83
C ASN A 67 23.15 -3.20 13.54
N PRO A 68 23.23 -3.92 12.40
CA PRO A 68 22.58 -3.49 11.16
C PRO A 68 21.04 -3.59 11.20
N ARG A 69 20.46 -4.47 12.03
CA ARG A 69 19.02 -4.79 11.99
C ARG A 69 18.11 -3.58 12.25
N PRO A 70 18.36 -2.72 13.26
CA PRO A 70 17.53 -1.54 13.48
C PRO A 70 17.65 -0.51 12.35
N TYR A 71 18.78 -0.43 11.64
CA TYR A 71 18.91 0.44 10.46
C TYR A 71 17.98 -0.03 9.33
N ILE A 72 17.91 -1.34 9.07
CA ILE A 72 17.02 -1.92 8.05
C ILE A 72 15.55 -1.65 8.42
N ALA A 73 15.18 -1.90 9.68
CA ALA A 73 13.82 -1.66 10.16
C ALA A 73 13.42 -0.18 10.07
N MET A 74 14.34 0.75 10.39
CA MET A 74 14.11 2.19 10.20
C MET A 74 13.98 2.57 8.72
N GLY A 75 14.80 2.00 7.84
CA GLY A 75 14.69 2.19 6.40
C GLY A 75 13.31 1.76 5.88
N TYR A 76 12.82 0.59 6.31
CA TYR A 76 11.50 0.11 5.96
C TYR A 76 10.36 0.99 6.50
N LEU A 77 10.46 1.46 7.76
CA LEU A 77 9.48 2.40 8.34
C LEU A 77 9.41 3.72 7.55
N LEU A 78 10.55 4.22 7.08
CA LEU A 78 10.62 5.43 6.26
C LEU A 78 10.08 5.21 4.83
N MET A 79 10.23 4.01 4.27
CA MET A 79 9.58 3.63 3.01
C MET A 79 8.06 3.68 3.12
N ILE A 80 7.50 3.13 4.22
CA ILE A 80 6.05 3.21 4.51
C ILE A 80 5.62 4.67 4.66
N SER A 81 6.47 5.53 5.22
CA SER A 81 6.20 6.96 5.39
C SER A 81 6.49 7.80 4.13
N ALA A 82 6.75 7.17 2.98
CA ALA A 82 7.12 7.78 1.71
C ALA A 82 8.41 8.65 1.71
N ASP A 83 9.24 8.59 2.76
CA ASP A 83 10.54 9.30 2.82
C ASP A 83 11.67 8.43 2.25
N ARG A 84 11.63 8.20 0.93
CA ARG A 84 12.58 7.36 0.19
C ARG A 84 14.03 7.82 0.38
N ASN A 85 14.27 9.13 0.45
CA ASN A 85 15.62 9.67 0.58
C ASN A 85 16.25 9.31 1.94
N ARG A 86 15.50 9.46 3.04
CA ARG A 86 16.02 9.03 4.34
C ARG A 86 16.10 7.51 4.44
N ALA A 87 15.12 6.77 3.89
CA ALA A 87 15.15 5.31 3.87
C ALA A 87 16.45 4.77 3.24
N LYS A 88 16.83 5.30 2.07
CA LYS A 88 18.09 4.96 1.38
C LYS A 88 19.31 5.11 2.27
N ARG A 89 19.39 6.19 3.05
CA ARG A 89 20.54 6.45 3.95
C ARG A 89 20.62 5.40 5.08
N TYR A 90 19.47 4.93 5.57
CA TYR A 90 19.43 3.88 6.58
C TYR A 90 19.85 2.52 6.00
N PHE A 91 19.37 2.15 4.81
CA PHE A 91 19.80 0.91 4.16
C PHE A 91 21.30 0.91 3.82
N LEU A 92 21.83 2.02 3.30
CA LEU A 92 23.27 2.18 3.09
C LEU A 92 24.07 2.11 4.40
N SER A 93 23.52 2.57 5.52
CA SER A 93 24.16 2.43 6.82
C SER A 93 24.17 0.98 7.31
N ALA A 94 23.10 0.22 7.04
CA ALA A 94 23.08 -1.22 7.32
C ALA A 94 24.16 -1.97 6.51
N LEU A 95 24.28 -1.71 5.21
CA LEU A 95 25.30 -2.34 4.36
C LEU A 95 26.74 -1.95 4.73
N LYS A 96 26.97 -0.78 5.32
CA LYS A 96 28.29 -0.42 5.86
C LYS A 96 28.69 -1.30 7.05
N LEU A 97 27.72 -1.74 7.85
CA LEU A 97 27.95 -2.60 9.01
C LEU A 97 28.01 -4.08 8.62
N ASP A 98 27.20 -4.46 7.65
CA ASP A 98 27.09 -5.82 7.10
C ASP A 98 26.96 -5.76 5.57
N PRO A 99 28.09 -5.80 4.84
CA PRO A 99 28.09 -5.67 3.38
C PRO A 99 27.37 -6.80 2.62
N GLN A 100 27.15 -7.95 3.27
CA GLN A 100 26.46 -9.10 2.68
C GLN A 100 24.98 -9.14 3.07
N ASN A 101 24.43 -8.05 3.61
CA ASN A 101 23.05 -8.02 4.04
C ASN A 101 22.08 -7.99 2.84
N GLU A 102 21.59 -9.16 2.44
CA GLU A 102 20.67 -9.33 1.30
C GLU A 102 19.41 -8.47 1.43
N THR A 103 18.85 -8.34 2.64
CA THR A 103 17.62 -7.56 2.85
C THR A 103 17.82 -6.08 2.52
N ALA A 104 18.91 -5.47 3.01
CA ALA A 104 19.21 -4.08 2.72
C ALA A 104 19.51 -3.84 1.24
N GLN A 105 20.20 -4.78 0.60
CA GLN A 105 20.53 -4.72 -0.83
C GLN A 105 19.25 -4.78 -1.68
N ASN A 106 18.36 -5.73 -1.43
CA ASN A 106 17.08 -5.87 -2.14
C ASN A 106 16.23 -4.59 -2.06
N PHE A 107 16.19 -3.92 -0.90
CA PHE A 107 15.50 -2.63 -0.78
C PHE A 107 16.14 -1.53 -1.62
N LEU A 108 17.48 -1.46 -1.71
CA LEU A 108 18.14 -0.47 -2.55
C LEU A 108 17.95 -0.74 -4.05
N ASP A 109 17.96 -2.01 -4.47
CA ASP A 109 17.78 -2.41 -5.86
C ASP A 109 16.36 -2.06 -6.34
N SER A 110 15.33 -2.45 -5.57
CA SER A 110 13.94 -2.06 -5.86
C SER A 110 13.73 -0.54 -5.93
N MET A 111 14.40 0.23 -5.08
CA MET A 111 14.36 1.70 -5.14
C MET A 111 15.04 2.26 -6.39
N ALA A 112 16.14 1.64 -6.84
CA ALA A 112 16.84 2.04 -8.05
C ALA A 112 16.02 1.73 -9.30
N GLU A 113 15.39 0.56 -9.36
CA GLU A 113 14.46 0.17 -10.43
C GLU A 113 13.29 1.17 -10.55
N ALA A 114 12.65 1.49 -9.42
CA ALA A 114 11.56 2.46 -9.40
C ALA A 114 12.00 3.86 -9.89
N ALA A 115 13.17 4.33 -9.45
CA ALA A 115 13.70 5.63 -9.89
C ALA A 115 14.08 5.64 -11.37
N ALA A 116 14.56 4.52 -11.92
CA ALA A 116 14.89 4.41 -13.34
C ALA A 116 13.62 4.48 -14.21
N ILE A 117 12.54 3.82 -13.77
CA ILE A 117 11.23 3.89 -14.43
C ILE A 117 10.70 5.32 -14.42
N GLU A 118 10.76 6.00 -13.26
CA GLU A 118 10.28 7.39 -13.10
C GLU A 118 11.06 8.38 -13.98
N LEU A 119 12.39 8.25 -14.04
CA LEU A 119 13.23 9.09 -14.90
C LEU A 119 12.92 8.87 -16.38
N GLN A 120 12.67 7.62 -16.77
CA GLN A 120 12.33 7.27 -18.15
C GLN A 120 10.94 7.81 -18.54
N ALA A 121 9.98 7.79 -17.62
CA ALA A 121 8.67 8.39 -17.81
C ALA A 121 8.78 9.91 -17.99
N GLN A 122 9.56 10.59 -17.13
CA GLN A 122 9.79 12.03 -17.24
C GLN A 122 10.51 12.44 -18.54
N ASP A 123 11.52 11.69 -18.97
CA ASP A 123 12.18 11.93 -20.27
C ASP A 123 11.20 11.74 -21.44
N THR A 124 10.30 10.76 -21.33
CA THR A 124 9.24 10.55 -22.33
C THR A 124 8.30 11.75 -22.37
N LEU A 125 7.83 12.25 -21.22
CA LEU A 125 7.02 13.46 -21.10
C LEU A 125 7.70 14.72 -21.64
N GLN A 126 8.97 14.95 -21.33
CA GLN A 126 9.71 16.09 -21.87
C GLN A 126 9.90 16.02 -23.39
N ARG A 127 10.01 14.81 -23.96
CA ARG A 127 10.04 14.62 -25.41
C ARG A 127 8.70 14.96 -26.07
N PHE A 128 7.56 14.75 -25.40
CA PHE A 128 6.25 15.21 -25.90
C PHE A 128 6.20 16.74 -26.05
N GLU A 129 6.81 17.49 -25.12
CA GLU A 129 6.78 18.95 -25.15
C GLU A 129 7.67 19.53 -26.26
N ARG A 130 8.78 18.86 -26.58
CA ARG A 130 9.73 19.31 -27.62
C ARG A 130 9.29 19.02 -29.05
N PHE A 131 8.17 18.34 -29.24
CA PHE A 131 7.68 17.93 -30.56
C PHE A 131 7.14 19.08 -31.44
N GLN A 132 7.04 20.31 -30.90
CA GLN A 132 6.19 21.37 -31.46
C GLN A 132 6.84 22.37 -32.44
N THR A 133 8.08 22.19 -32.93
CA THR A 133 8.69 23.20 -33.81
C THR A 133 9.30 22.65 -35.11
N GLY A 134 8.51 22.72 -36.19
CA GLY A 134 8.99 22.84 -37.58
C GLY A 134 9.65 21.60 -38.21
N SER A 135 9.33 20.39 -37.77
CA SER A 135 9.88 19.15 -38.33
C SER A 135 9.00 18.59 -39.45
N ASP A 136 9.60 17.81 -40.34
CA ASP A 136 8.95 17.03 -41.40
C ASP A 136 7.84 16.13 -40.81
N PRO A 137 6.57 16.20 -41.28
CA PRO A 137 5.47 15.38 -40.78
C PRO A 137 5.77 13.87 -40.74
N ASP A 138 6.54 13.37 -41.71
CA ASP A 138 6.91 11.94 -41.77
C ASP A 138 7.84 11.56 -40.61
N LEU A 139 8.78 12.44 -40.25
CA LEU A 139 9.68 12.21 -39.10
C LEU A 139 8.93 12.33 -37.78
N GLN A 140 7.97 13.25 -37.69
CA GLN A 140 7.09 13.39 -36.53
C GLN A 140 6.24 12.13 -36.33
N TYR A 141 5.68 11.58 -37.41
CA TYR A 141 4.93 10.32 -37.38
C TYR A 141 5.77 9.16 -36.85
N GLN A 142 6.96 8.92 -37.42
CA GLN A 142 7.84 7.82 -37.01
C GLN A 142 8.29 7.96 -35.54
N SER A 143 8.56 9.19 -35.11
CA SER A 143 8.94 9.48 -33.74
C SER A 143 7.78 9.22 -32.77
N LEU A 144 6.55 9.57 -33.15
CA LEU A 144 5.34 9.30 -32.37
C LEU A 144 5.03 7.80 -32.29
N GLU A 145 5.19 7.07 -33.40
CA GLU A 145 5.06 5.60 -33.43
C GLU A 145 6.04 4.94 -32.44
N LYS A 146 7.33 5.32 -32.49
CA LYS A 146 8.35 4.81 -31.58
C LYS A 146 8.04 5.15 -30.12
N MET A 147 7.48 6.33 -29.88
CA MET A 147 7.05 6.78 -28.56
C MET A 147 5.89 5.95 -28.02
N ILE A 148 4.85 5.70 -28.82
CA ILE A 148 3.73 4.81 -28.47
C ILE A 148 4.26 3.42 -28.15
N ALA A 149 5.12 2.84 -29.00
CA ALA A 149 5.70 1.53 -28.77
C ALA A 149 6.52 1.47 -27.46
N THR A 150 7.27 2.52 -27.16
CA THR A 150 8.08 2.61 -25.92
C THR A 150 7.18 2.73 -24.69
N ALA A 151 6.17 3.59 -24.74
CA ALA A 151 5.19 3.77 -23.69
C ALA A 151 4.42 2.47 -23.39
N LEU A 152 3.92 1.79 -24.42
CA LEU A 152 3.25 0.51 -24.27
C LEU A 152 4.17 -0.55 -23.67
N LYS A 153 5.43 -0.61 -24.11
CA LYS A 153 6.41 -1.54 -23.54
C LYS A 153 6.61 -1.30 -22.04
N GLN A 154 6.70 -0.03 -21.61
CA GLN A 154 6.84 0.32 -20.20
C GLN A 154 5.59 -0.08 -19.41
N VAL A 155 4.42 0.33 -19.87
CA VAL A 155 3.13 0.00 -19.25
C VAL A 155 3.01 -1.52 -19.10
N MET A 156 3.17 -2.28 -20.18
CA MET A 156 3.06 -3.74 -20.17
C MET A 156 4.15 -4.47 -19.35
N SER A 157 5.28 -3.83 -19.04
CA SER A 157 6.33 -4.42 -18.22
C SER A 157 6.04 -4.37 -16.72
N VAL A 158 5.13 -3.47 -16.30
CA VAL A 158 4.75 -3.32 -14.90
C VAL A 158 3.49 -4.16 -14.64
N PRO A 159 3.49 -5.04 -13.63
CA PRO A 159 2.27 -5.75 -13.25
C PRO A 159 1.22 -4.75 -12.76
N HIS A 160 0.14 -4.60 -13.53
CA HIS A 160 -0.96 -3.71 -13.18
C HIS A 160 -1.89 -4.36 -12.15
N GLN A 161 -2.11 -3.69 -11.04
CA GLN A 161 -3.14 -4.07 -10.07
C GLN A 161 -4.51 -3.69 -10.62
N THR A 162 -5.08 -4.50 -11.52
CA THR A 162 -6.42 -4.26 -12.08
C THR A 162 -7.53 -4.99 -11.30
N GLU A 163 -7.20 -5.50 -10.13
CA GLU A 163 -8.16 -6.14 -9.23
C GLU A 163 -8.73 -5.10 -8.25
N PRO A 164 -9.98 -5.25 -7.81
CA PRO A 164 -10.56 -4.39 -6.78
C PRO A 164 -9.79 -4.47 -5.46
N VAL A 165 -9.68 -3.34 -4.76
CA VAL A 165 -8.95 -3.21 -3.50
C VAL A 165 -9.86 -2.68 -2.39
N LEU A 166 -9.66 -3.18 -1.16
CA LEU A 166 -10.37 -2.69 0.04
C LEU A 166 -9.61 -1.61 0.81
N SER A 167 -8.30 -1.49 0.64
CA SER A 167 -7.53 -0.49 1.39
C SER A 167 -7.71 0.91 0.77
N PRO A 168 -8.02 1.95 1.56
CA PRO A 168 -8.02 3.34 1.08
C PRO A 168 -6.68 3.78 0.47
N GLU A 169 -5.56 3.30 1.01
CA GLU A 169 -4.22 3.59 0.49
C GLU A 169 -4.01 2.90 -0.87
N ALA A 170 -4.41 1.64 -0.98
CA ALA A 170 -4.35 0.91 -2.25
C ALA A 170 -5.25 1.56 -3.31
N LEU A 171 -6.44 2.05 -2.94
CA LEU A 171 -7.31 2.79 -3.84
C LEU A 171 -6.66 4.09 -4.32
N ALA A 172 -6.03 4.86 -3.42
CA ALA A 172 -5.32 6.08 -3.79
C ALA A 172 -4.17 5.79 -4.78
N ASN A 173 -3.43 4.71 -4.56
CA ASN A 173 -2.37 4.26 -5.48
C ASN A 173 -2.95 3.86 -6.84
N LEU A 174 -4.07 3.14 -6.86
CA LEU A 174 -4.77 2.74 -8.08
C LEU A 174 -5.27 3.96 -8.88
N GLN A 175 -5.77 4.98 -8.16
CA GLN A 175 -6.19 6.27 -8.75
C GLN A 175 -5.02 7.02 -9.36
N ALA A 176 -3.89 7.12 -8.64
CA ALA A 176 -2.68 7.78 -9.12
C ALA A 176 -2.16 7.13 -10.42
N GLN A 177 -2.03 5.80 -10.43
CA GLN A 177 -1.61 5.07 -11.64
C GLN A 177 -2.59 5.26 -12.80
N SER A 178 -3.89 5.21 -12.54
CA SER A 178 -4.89 5.46 -13.59
C SER A 178 -4.80 6.88 -14.14
N ALA A 179 -4.52 7.87 -13.30
CA ALA A 179 -4.38 9.27 -13.70
C ALA A 179 -3.14 9.48 -14.58
N GLU A 180 -2.00 8.90 -14.19
CA GLU A 180 -0.75 8.93 -14.99
C GLU A 180 -0.96 8.33 -16.39
N LEU A 181 -1.64 7.18 -16.48
CA LEU A 181 -1.94 6.55 -17.78
C LEU A 181 -2.93 7.38 -18.61
N HIS A 182 -3.89 8.06 -17.98
CA HIS A 182 -4.80 8.97 -18.67
C HIS A 182 -4.08 10.20 -19.22
N GLU A 183 -3.16 10.78 -18.46
CA GLU A 183 -2.34 11.91 -18.88
C GLU A 183 -1.42 11.51 -20.05
N LEU A 184 -0.78 10.34 -19.96
CA LEU A 184 0.02 9.78 -21.04
C LEU A 184 -0.80 9.59 -22.32
N LYS A 185 -2.00 8.98 -22.23
CA LYS A 185 -2.90 8.80 -23.38
C LYS A 185 -3.30 10.15 -23.98
N ALA A 186 -3.72 11.10 -23.15
CA ALA A 186 -4.12 12.43 -23.60
C ALA A 186 -2.96 13.17 -24.29
N GLY A 187 -1.73 13.01 -23.79
CA GLY A 187 -0.51 13.53 -24.41
C GLY A 187 -0.30 12.96 -25.82
N ILE A 188 -0.43 11.64 -26.00
CA ILE A 188 -0.32 10.98 -27.30
C ILE A 188 -1.43 11.43 -28.26
N GLU A 189 -2.68 11.42 -27.81
CA GLU A 189 -3.82 11.84 -28.64
C GLU A 189 -3.67 13.29 -29.12
N LYS A 190 -3.18 14.18 -28.27
CA LYS A 190 -2.88 15.55 -28.66
C LYS A 190 -1.85 15.62 -29.78
N GLN A 191 -0.81 14.78 -29.76
CA GLN A 191 0.19 14.73 -30.85
C GLN A 191 -0.40 14.11 -32.13
N ILE A 192 -1.27 13.10 -32.00
CA ILE A 192 -1.96 12.51 -33.15
C ILE A 192 -2.79 13.58 -33.87
N VAL A 193 -3.60 14.35 -33.13
CA VAL A 193 -4.44 15.42 -33.68
C VAL A 193 -3.61 16.48 -34.43
N LEU A 194 -2.38 16.75 -33.99
CA LEU A 194 -1.50 17.69 -34.71
C LEU A 194 -1.05 17.15 -36.07
N LEU A 195 -0.96 15.82 -36.25
CA LEU A 195 -0.54 15.16 -37.49
C LEU A 195 -1.69 14.85 -38.45
N GLU A 196 -2.93 14.87 -37.98
CA GLU A 196 -4.12 14.49 -38.77
C GLU A 196 -4.31 15.31 -40.06
N ASN A 197 -3.76 16.52 -40.14
CA ASN A 197 -3.88 17.37 -41.33
C ASN A 197 -2.89 16.97 -42.44
N ASP A 198 -1.78 16.29 -42.09
CA ASP A 198 -0.67 16.06 -42.98
C ASP A 198 -0.51 14.58 -43.37
N VAL A 199 -0.89 13.65 -42.49
CA VAL A 199 -0.67 12.20 -42.64
C VAL A 199 -1.84 11.35 -42.12
N ASP A 200 -2.01 10.14 -42.64
CA ASP A 200 -3.00 9.18 -42.11
C ASP A 200 -2.57 8.66 -40.73
N THR A 201 -3.29 9.09 -39.71
CA THR A 201 -3.02 8.75 -38.31
C THR A 201 -3.79 7.52 -37.81
N THR A 202 -4.64 6.91 -38.64
CA THR A 202 -5.43 5.74 -38.26
C THR A 202 -4.60 4.60 -37.64
N PRO A 203 -3.39 4.26 -38.17
CA PRO A 203 -2.56 3.22 -37.56
C PRO A 203 -2.09 3.56 -36.14
N LEU A 204 -1.89 4.84 -35.81
CA LEU A 204 -1.45 5.26 -34.47
C LEU A 204 -2.54 5.04 -33.42
N TYR A 205 -3.80 5.29 -33.78
CA TYR A 205 -4.95 4.97 -32.92
C TYR A 205 -5.09 3.46 -32.68
N PHE A 206 -4.85 2.64 -33.71
CA PHE A 206 -4.82 1.18 -33.53
C PHE A 206 -3.71 0.74 -32.58
N GLN A 207 -2.53 1.35 -32.68
CA GLN A 207 -1.43 1.07 -31.74
C GLN A 207 -1.77 1.48 -30.30
N LEU A 208 -2.57 2.53 -30.09
CA LEU A 208 -3.01 2.95 -28.75
C LEU A 208 -4.02 2.01 -28.07
N HIS A 209 -4.71 1.16 -28.84
CA HIS A 209 -5.80 0.33 -28.31
C HIS A 209 -5.45 -0.51 -27.04
N PRO A 210 -4.26 -1.13 -26.92
CA PRO A 210 -3.89 -1.85 -25.70
C PRO A 210 -3.88 -0.96 -24.44
N LEU A 211 -3.45 0.31 -24.56
CA LEU A 211 -3.48 1.27 -23.45
C LEU A 211 -4.92 1.58 -23.03
N GLU A 212 -5.84 1.70 -23.99
CA GLU A 212 -7.26 1.90 -23.69
C GLU A 212 -7.88 0.72 -22.96
N VAL A 213 -7.51 -0.51 -23.35
CA VAL A 213 -7.97 -1.73 -22.68
C VAL A 213 -7.49 -1.75 -21.23
N ILE A 214 -6.24 -1.36 -20.97
CA ILE A 214 -5.70 -1.25 -19.61
C ILE A 214 -6.45 -0.17 -18.82
N LEU A 215 -6.62 1.03 -19.37
CA LEU A 215 -7.36 2.11 -18.73
C LEU A 215 -8.80 1.71 -18.37
N ARG A 216 -9.51 1.00 -19.26
CA ARG A 216 -10.86 0.47 -18.96
C ARG A 216 -10.84 -0.52 -17.80
N ARG A 217 -9.81 -1.36 -17.68
CA ARG A 217 -9.65 -2.27 -16.54
C ARG A 217 -9.41 -1.51 -15.24
N TYR A 218 -8.56 -0.47 -15.26
CA TYR A 218 -8.37 0.43 -14.11
C TYR A 218 -9.69 1.10 -13.69
N GLN A 219 -10.45 1.65 -14.64
CA GLN A 219 -11.74 2.28 -14.35
C GLN A 219 -12.73 1.30 -13.71
N LYS A 220 -12.80 0.06 -14.22
CA LYS A 220 -13.63 -0.99 -13.62
C LYS A 220 -13.17 -1.32 -12.19
N ALA A 221 -11.86 -1.51 -12.00
CA ALA A 221 -11.28 -1.81 -10.69
C ALA A 221 -11.53 -0.68 -9.68
N LEU A 222 -11.35 0.59 -10.09
CA LEU A 222 -11.62 1.78 -9.28
C LEU A 222 -13.07 1.85 -8.84
N LYS A 223 -14.02 1.65 -9.77
CA LYS A 223 -15.45 1.65 -9.47
C LYS A 223 -15.79 0.57 -8.46
N THR A 224 -15.36 -0.67 -8.71
CA THR A 224 -15.62 -1.79 -7.80
C THR A 224 -14.95 -1.61 -6.44
N SER A 225 -13.74 -1.06 -6.39
CA SER A 225 -13.04 -0.76 -5.12
C SER A 225 -13.79 0.29 -4.29
N ALA A 226 -14.37 1.31 -4.93
CA ALA A 226 -15.21 2.29 -4.25
C ALA A 226 -16.50 1.66 -3.70
N GLU A 227 -17.14 0.76 -4.47
CA GLU A 227 -18.30 -0.01 -4.00
C GLU A 227 -17.92 -0.90 -2.79
N PHE A 228 -16.75 -1.53 -2.83
CA PHE A 228 -16.21 -2.36 -1.75
C PHE A 228 -15.99 -1.57 -0.46
N LEU A 229 -15.32 -0.42 -0.53
CA LEU A 229 -15.10 0.45 0.63
C LEU A 229 -16.41 0.97 1.24
N ARG A 230 -17.41 1.27 0.40
CA ARG A 230 -18.75 1.65 0.86
C ARG A 230 -19.38 0.52 1.67
N LEU A 231 -19.37 -0.70 1.13
CA LEU A 231 -19.91 -1.89 1.80
C LEU A 231 -19.16 -2.21 3.10
N GLU A 232 -17.83 -2.11 3.11
CA GLU A 232 -17.04 -2.31 4.32
C GLU A 232 -17.44 -1.32 5.42
N THR A 233 -17.67 -0.05 5.05
CA THR A 233 -18.14 0.99 5.98
C THR A 233 -19.55 0.67 6.50
N GLU A 234 -20.43 0.19 5.64
CA GLU A 234 -21.80 -0.21 5.99
C GLU A 234 -21.82 -1.40 6.95
N ILE A 235 -21.07 -2.47 6.63
CA ILE A 235 -20.88 -3.64 7.49
C ILE A 235 -20.32 -3.21 8.86
N ALA A 236 -19.30 -2.34 8.89
CA ALA A 236 -18.75 -1.85 10.14
C ALA A 236 -19.79 -1.08 10.98
N GLY A 237 -20.62 -0.26 10.34
CA GLY A 237 -21.74 0.44 10.98
C GLY A 237 -22.76 -0.51 11.59
N LEU A 238 -23.20 -1.53 10.83
CA LEU A 238 -24.13 -2.55 11.32
C LEU A 238 -23.55 -3.38 12.46
N LYS A 239 -22.25 -3.70 12.43
CA LYS A 239 -21.57 -4.38 13.54
C LYS A 239 -21.64 -3.55 14.83
N GLN A 240 -21.40 -2.24 14.72
CA GLN A 240 -21.49 -1.34 15.86
C GLN A 240 -22.92 -1.27 16.41
N GLU A 241 -23.92 -1.19 15.53
CA GLU A 241 -25.33 -1.14 15.92
C GLU A 241 -25.79 -2.45 16.56
N THR A 242 -25.40 -3.59 16.00
CA THR A 242 -25.67 -4.92 16.57
C THR A 242 -25.12 -5.03 17.99
N CYS A 243 -23.88 -4.58 18.23
CA CYS A 243 -23.30 -4.53 19.58
C CYS A 243 -24.12 -3.65 20.54
N ARG A 244 -24.66 -2.52 20.09
CA ARG A 244 -25.53 -1.67 20.92
C ARG A 244 -26.85 -2.37 21.25
N LEU A 245 -27.47 -3.02 20.27
CA LEU A 245 -28.70 -3.79 20.48
C LEU A 245 -28.46 -4.95 21.46
N ILE A 246 -27.33 -5.66 21.37
CA ILE A 246 -26.95 -6.70 22.34
C ILE A 246 -26.86 -6.11 23.76
N GLN A 247 -26.26 -4.94 23.92
CA GLN A 247 -26.16 -4.27 25.22
C GLN A 247 -27.53 -3.84 25.76
N ALA A 248 -28.37 -3.24 24.91
CA ALA A 248 -29.72 -2.82 25.27
C ALA A 248 -30.61 -4.01 25.64
N ALA A 249 -30.57 -5.08 24.84
CA ALA A 249 -31.25 -6.34 25.11
C ALA A 249 -30.80 -6.91 26.45
N ASN A 250 -29.49 -6.95 26.74
CA ASN A 250 -28.96 -7.37 28.04
C ASN A 250 -29.49 -6.55 29.22
N GLN A 251 -29.73 -5.26 29.02
CA GLN A 251 -30.34 -4.35 30.00
C GLN A 251 -31.88 -4.44 30.07
N ARG A 252 -32.50 -5.41 29.37
CA ARG A 252 -33.96 -5.61 29.28
C ARG A 252 -34.72 -4.43 28.65
N GLN A 253 -34.08 -3.70 27.74
CA GLN A 253 -34.76 -2.69 26.92
C GLN A 253 -35.42 -3.37 25.71
N GLU A 254 -36.54 -2.82 25.22
CA GLU A 254 -37.19 -3.29 24.00
C GLU A 254 -36.30 -2.99 22.78
N VAL A 255 -35.95 -4.03 22.01
CA VAL A 255 -35.11 -3.91 20.81
C VAL A 255 -35.76 -4.43 19.52
N GLY A 256 -37.02 -4.89 19.58
CA GLY A 256 -37.68 -5.62 18.48
C GLY A 256 -37.60 -4.90 17.13
N GLN A 257 -38.01 -3.62 17.08
CA GLN A 257 -37.95 -2.83 15.84
C GLN A 257 -36.52 -2.65 15.31
N GLY A 258 -35.53 -2.54 16.19
CA GLY A 258 -34.12 -2.41 15.79
C GLY A 258 -33.56 -3.71 15.21
N PHE A 259 -34.04 -4.86 15.71
CA PHE A 259 -33.65 -6.17 15.19
C PHE A 259 -34.22 -6.43 13.79
N ASP A 260 -35.48 -6.11 13.55
CA ASP A 260 -36.09 -6.28 12.21
C ASP A 260 -35.35 -5.46 11.15
N LEU A 261 -35.07 -4.18 11.43
CA LEU A 261 -34.30 -3.30 10.54
C LEU A 261 -32.87 -3.82 10.28
N LEU A 262 -32.26 -4.46 11.28
CA LEU A 262 -30.94 -5.06 11.14
C LEU A 262 -30.97 -6.27 10.21
N LEU A 263 -32.01 -7.12 10.28
CA LEU A 263 -32.17 -8.26 9.37
C LEU A 263 -32.39 -7.80 7.93
N ASP A 264 -33.28 -6.82 7.72
CA ASP A 264 -33.51 -6.22 6.38
C ASP A 264 -32.20 -5.66 5.78
N ALA A 265 -31.36 -5.04 6.61
CA ALA A 265 -30.05 -4.55 6.18
C ALA A 265 -29.07 -5.68 5.85
N CYS A 266 -29.10 -6.80 6.59
CA CYS A 266 -28.26 -7.97 6.31
C CYS A 266 -28.65 -8.66 5.00
N ASP A 267 -29.94 -8.73 4.68
CA ASP A 267 -30.44 -9.27 3.42
C ASP A 267 -30.01 -8.38 2.23
N SER A 268 -30.15 -7.06 2.37
CA SER A 268 -29.65 -6.10 1.38
C SER A 268 -28.14 -6.20 1.14
N LEU A 269 -27.34 -6.49 2.19
CA LEU A 269 -25.92 -6.74 2.04
C LEU A 269 -25.63 -8.07 1.32
N ALA A 270 -26.38 -9.13 1.64
CA ALA A 270 -26.25 -10.43 0.97
C ALA A 270 -26.52 -10.31 -0.53
N ASP A 271 -27.62 -9.65 -0.91
CA ASP A 271 -27.97 -9.41 -2.32
C ASP A 271 -26.87 -8.64 -3.07
N GLN A 272 -26.24 -7.66 -2.41
CA GLN A 272 -25.13 -6.90 -3.00
C GLN A 272 -23.87 -7.75 -3.16
N LEU A 273 -23.57 -8.65 -2.22
CA LEU A 273 -22.44 -9.58 -2.32
C LEU A 273 -22.67 -10.61 -3.45
N ASP A 274 -23.89 -11.14 -3.58
CA ASP A 274 -24.27 -12.08 -4.63
C ASP A 274 -24.18 -11.44 -6.05
N ASP A 275 -24.45 -10.13 -6.19
CA ASP A 275 -24.23 -9.41 -7.47
C ASP A 275 -22.75 -9.43 -7.87
N PHE A 276 -21.83 -9.22 -6.92
CA PHE A 276 -20.40 -9.29 -7.21
C PHE A 276 -19.96 -10.69 -7.63
N GLU A 277 -20.45 -11.73 -6.97
CA GLU A 277 -20.15 -13.11 -7.34
C GLU A 277 -20.68 -13.46 -8.74
N THR A 278 -21.91 -13.02 -9.05
CA THR A 278 -22.52 -13.16 -10.39
C THR A 278 -21.67 -12.49 -11.47
N ARG A 279 -21.05 -11.34 -11.13
CA ARG A 279 -20.08 -10.63 -11.98
C ARG A 279 -18.68 -11.26 -12.00
N LYS A 280 -18.47 -12.40 -11.32
CA LYS A 280 -17.20 -13.10 -11.13
C LYS A 280 -16.13 -12.23 -10.48
N ILE A 281 -16.52 -11.37 -9.55
CA ILE A 281 -15.63 -10.53 -8.77
C ILE A 281 -15.43 -11.21 -7.42
N SER A 282 -14.18 -11.44 -7.03
CA SER A 282 -13.88 -12.05 -5.74
C SER A 282 -14.33 -11.15 -4.59
N ILE A 283 -15.20 -11.67 -3.73
CA ILE A 283 -15.69 -10.99 -2.52
C ILE A 283 -14.99 -11.43 -1.24
N GLN A 284 -14.04 -12.37 -1.31
CA GLN A 284 -13.27 -12.91 -0.18
C GLN A 284 -12.88 -11.88 0.91
N PRO A 285 -12.39 -10.68 0.53
CA PRO A 285 -12.02 -9.67 1.51
C PRO A 285 -13.22 -9.09 2.31
N LEU A 286 -14.40 -8.96 1.70
CA LEU A 286 -15.65 -8.51 2.35
C LEU A 286 -16.37 -9.65 3.07
N GLU A 287 -16.26 -10.86 2.54
CA GLU A 287 -16.89 -12.06 3.08
C GLU A 287 -16.48 -12.29 4.53
N THR A 288 -15.21 -12.06 4.87
CA THR A 288 -14.70 -12.22 6.24
C THR A 288 -15.40 -11.26 7.21
N THR A 289 -15.51 -9.97 6.85
CA THR A 289 -16.13 -8.96 7.73
C THR A 289 -17.64 -9.13 7.83
N TYR A 290 -18.29 -9.60 6.76
CA TYR A 290 -19.71 -9.94 6.75
C TYR A 290 -20.02 -11.15 7.65
N HIS A 291 -19.22 -12.22 7.60
CA HIS A 291 -19.40 -13.36 8.51
C HIS A 291 -19.25 -13.00 9.98
N GLU A 292 -18.34 -12.06 10.32
CA GLU A 292 -18.24 -11.53 11.68
C GLU A 292 -19.52 -10.80 12.11
N LEU A 293 -20.15 -10.04 11.20
CA LEU A 293 -21.44 -9.40 11.46
C LEU A 293 -22.52 -10.46 11.75
N LEU A 294 -22.65 -11.48 10.89
CA LEU A 294 -23.63 -12.56 11.09
C LEU A 294 -23.44 -13.30 12.43
N GLY A 295 -22.18 -13.48 12.87
CA GLY A 295 -21.88 -14.02 14.19
C GLY A 295 -22.44 -13.16 15.33
N LEU A 296 -22.34 -11.83 15.23
CA LEU A 296 -22.92 -10.90 16.21
C LEU A 296 -24.45 -10.92 16.17
N VAL A 297 -25.05 -10.95 14.98
CA VAL A 297 -26.52 -11.02 14.82
C VAL A 297 -27.07 -12.28 15.48
N ARG A 298 -26.38 -13.42 15.33
CA ARG A 298 -26.76 -14.67 16.00
C ARG A 298 -26.71 -14.55 17.52
N ILE A 299 -25.66 -13.94 18.08
CA ILE A 299 -25.56 -13.70 19.52
C ILE A 299 -26.73 -12.82 20.00
N LEU A 300 -27.09 -11.79 19.23
CA LEU A 300 -28.25 -10.94 19.54
C LEU A 300 -29.55 -11.75 19.58
N GLN A 301 -29.76 -12.62 18.59
CA GLN A 301 -30.93 -13.50 18.55
C GLN A 301 -31.00 -14.42 19.79
N GLU A 302 -29.89 -15.06 20.15
CA GLU A 302 -29.81 -15.93 21.34
C GLU A 302 -30.16 -15.15 22.63
N VAL A 303 -29.69 -13.91 22.77
CA VAL A 303 -30.01 -13.03 23.92
C VAL A 303 -31.50 -12.64 23.97
N LEU A 304 -32.16 -12.52 22.81
CA LEU A 304 -33.58 -12.21 22.73
C LEU A 304 -34.44 -13.43 23.05
N ASP A 305 -34.07 -14.59 22.54
CA ASP A 305 -34.76 -15.86 22.77
C ASP A 305 -34.72 -16.26 24.26
N GLU A 306 -33.61 -16.00 24.97
CA GLU A 306 -33.51 -16.24 26.42
C GLU A 306 -34.43 -15.35 27.27
N LYS A 307 -34.93 -14.25 26.70
CA LYS A 307 -35.71 -13.22 27.43
C LYS A 307 -37.19 -13.22 27.06
N ALA A 308 -37.57 -13.87 25.97
CA ALA A 308 -38.95 -14.10 25.55
C ALA A 308 -39.65 -15.14 26.44
#